data_AF-A0A1H3R4D6-F1
#
_entry.id   AF-A0A1H3R4D6-F1
#
_cell.length_a   1.000
_cell.length_b   1.000
_cell.length_c   1.000
_cell.angle_alpha   90.00
_cell.angle_beta   90.00
_cell.angle_gamma   90.00
#
_symmetry.space_group_name_H-M   'P 1'
#
loop_
_entity.id
_entity.type
_entity.pdbx_description
1 polymer ?
#
loop_
_entity_poly.entity_id
_entity_poly.type
_entity_poly.pdbx_seq_one_letter_code
_entity_poly.pdbx_strand_id
1 'polypeptide(L)' 'MNTIIHEIVEKITLDMKNNLEDLILDSKDISHFIINTGKSLDEIGVKIVKEALEMLDETIRESSTRKKEYYIQRRNDK' A
#
# COMPACT_ATOMS: atom_id res chain seq x y z
N MET A 1 7.68 -8.13 -4.27
CA MET A 1 7.28 -7.51 -5.56
C MET A 1 6.13 -8.21 -6.28
N ASN A 2 6.22 -9.49 -6.69
CA ASN A 2 5.14 -10.15 -7.47
C ASN A 2 3.88 -10.47 -6.64
N THR A 3 4.02 -10.70 -5.32
CA THR A 3 2.91 -10.96 -4.39
C THR A 3 2.09 -9.70 -4.08
N ILE A 4 2.73 -8.56 -3.82
CA ILE A 4 2.01 -7.31 -3.47
C ILE A 4 1.18 -6.76 -4.62
N ILE A 5 1.70 -6.79 -5.86
CA ILE A 5 0.92 -6.38 -7.02
C ILE A 5 -0.32 -7.27 -7.16
N HIS A 6 -0.17 -8.58 -6.92
CA HIS A 6 -1.29 -9.52 -6.94
C HIS A 6 -2.32 -9.22 -5.85
N GLU A 7 -1.88 -9.03 -4.60
CA GLU A 7 -2.74 -8.66 -3.47
C GLU A 7 -3.48 -7.34 -3.69
N ILE A 8 -2.83 -6.35 -4.32
CA ILE A 8 -3.45 -5.07 -4.67
C ILE A 8 -4.53 -5.27 -5.74
N VAL A 9 -4.23 -6.02 -6.80
CA VAL A 9 -5.19 -6.30 -7.88
C VAL A 9 -6.41 -7.06 -7.36
N GLU A 10 -6.19 -8.07 -6.51
CA GLU A 10 -7.27 -8.80 -5.85
C GLU A 10 -8.14 -7.88 -4.99
N LYS A 11 -7.51 -7.03 -4.18
CA LYS A 11 -8.23 -6.07 -3.32
C LYS A 11 -9.05 -5.07 -4.14
N ILE A 12 -8.47 -4.49 -5.20
CA ILE A 12 -9.20 -3.56 -6.09
C ILE A 12 -10.41 -4.27 -6.70
N THR A 13 -10.21 -5.49 -7.20
CA THR A 13 -11.27 -6.24 -7.88
C THR A 13 -12.41 -6.56 -6.93
N LEU A 14 -12.09 -7.03 -5.72
CA LEU A 14 -13.08 -7.36 -4.70
C LEU A 14 -13.83 -6.13 -4.19
N ASP A 15 -13.10 -5.06 -3.86
CA ASP A 15 -13.69 -3.83 -3.31
C ASP A 15 -14.60 -3.15 -4.36
N MET A 16 -14.18 -3.11 -5.64
CA MET A 16 -15.02 -2.59 -6.73
C MET A 16 -16.28 -3.44 -6.94
N LYS A 17 -16.15 -4.77 -6.92
CA LYS A 17 -17.30 -5.67 -7.04
C LYS A 17 -18.31 -5.38 -5.92
N ASN A 18 -17.86 -5.36 -4.67
CA ASN A 18 -18.73 -5.15 -3.52
C ASN A 18 -19.40 -3.77 -3.57
N ASN A 19 -18.65 -2.72 -3.91
CA ASN A 19 -19.20 -1.37 -4.02
C ASN A 19 -20.24 -1.26 -5.14
N LEU A 20 -20.06 -1.96 -6.27
CA LEU A 20 -21.03 -2.01 -7.36
C LEU A 20 -22.28 -2.82 -7.00
N GLU A 21 -22.11 -3.96 -6.33
CA GLU A 21 -23.24 -4.76 -5.82
C GLU A 21 -24.10 -3.93 -4.85
N ASP A 22 -23.46 -3.25 -3.90
CA ASP A 22 -24.10 -2.33 -2.95
C ASP A 22 -24.87 -1.19 -3.65
N LEU A 23 -24.30 -0.62 -4.71
CA LEU A 23 -24.92 0.48 -5.47
C LEU A 23 -26.15 0.01 -6.24
N ILE A 24 -26.08 -1.17 -6.88
CA ILE A 24 -27.11 -1.67 -7.79
C ILE A 24 -28.23 -2.40 -7.04
N LEU A 25 -27.88 -3.22 -6.04
CA LEU A 25 -28.81 -4.13 -5.37
C LEU A 25 -29.44 -3.52 -4.12
N ASP A 26 -28.66 -2.76 -3.34
CA ASP A 26 -29.12 -2.23 -2.05
C ASP A 26 -29.64 -0.79 -2.13
N SER A 27 -29.76 -0.22 -3.34
CA SER A 27 -30.17 1.17 -3.57
C SER A 27 -29.35 2.19 -2.76
N LYS A 28 -28.08 1.87 -2.45
CA LYS A 28 -27.21 2.83 -1.76
C LYS A 28 -26.95 4.03 -2.68
N ASP A 29 -26.91 5.22 -2.11
CA ASP A 29 -26.63 6.45 -2.86
C ASP A 29 -25.23 6.39 -3.51
N ILE A 30 -25.10 6.96 -4.71
CA ILE A 30 -23.83 7.09 -5.45
C ILE A 30 -22.71 7.72 -4.59
N SER A 31 -23.07 8.57 -3.63
CA SER A 31 -22.18 9.16 -2.65
C SER A 31 -21.49 8.11 -1.78
N HIS A 32 -22.20 7.04 -1.40
CA HIS A 32 -21.63 5.94 -0.62
C HIS A 32 -20.60 5.15 -1.43
N PHE A 33 -20.91 4.91 -2.72
CA PHE A 33 -19.98 4.28 -3.66
C PHE A 33 -18.67 5.09 -3.80
N ILE A 34 -18.79 6.42 -3.95
CA ILE A 34 -17.63 7.32 -4.07
C ILE A 34 -16.78 7.27 -2.78
N ILE A 35 -17.41 7.37 -1.61
CA ILE A 35 -16.72 7.35 -0.32
C ILE A 35 -15.99 6.02 -0.09
N ASN A 36 -16.66 4.90 -0.35
CA ASN A 36 -16.05 3.58 -0.13
C ASN A 36 -14.93 3.28 -1.12
N THR A 37 -15.09 3.71 -2.38
CA THR A 37 -14.04 3.61 -3.38
C THR A 37 -12.81 4.44 -2.97
N GLY A 38 -13.02 5.68 -2.50
CA GLY A 38 -11.95 6.52 -1.97
C GLY A 38 -11.18 5.85 -0.82
N LYS A 39 -11.90 5.30 0.17
CA LYS A 39 -11.27 4.56 1.28
C LYS A 39 -10.46 3.35 0.83
N SER A 40 -11.01 2.57 -0.11
CA SER A 40 -10.30 1.41 -0.66
C SER A 40 -8.98 1.82 -1.33
N LEU A 41 -9.01 2.91 -2.13
CA LEU A 41 -7.84 3.48 -2.79
C LEU A 41 -6.82 4.03 -1.79
N ASP A 42 -7.26 4.69 -0.71
CA ASP A 42 -6.37 5.17 0.35
C ASP A 42 -5.61 4.01 1.02
N GLU A 43 -6.32 2.91 1.34
CA GLU A 43 -5.70 1.72 1.92
C GLU A 43 -4.68 1.07 0.98
N ILE A 44 -5.00 1.01 -0.32
CA ILE A 44 -4.08 0.51 -1.35
C ILE A 44 -2.86 1.43 -1.46
N GLY A 45 -3.08 2.74 -1.48
CA GLY A 45 -2.02 3.75 -1.53
C GLY A 45 -1.04 3.61 -0.37
N VAL A 46 -1.55 3.42 0.85
CA VAL A 46 -0.71 3.17 2.04
C VAL A 46 0.18 1.93 1.85
N LYS A 47 -0.37 0.83 1.31
CA LYS A 47 0.41 -0.40 1.06
C LYS A 47 1.52 -0.18 0.03
N ILE A 48 1.21 0.52 -1.07
CA ILE A 48 2.18 0.83 -2.12
C ILE A 48 3.31 1.71 -1.57
N VAL A 49 2.97 2.77 -0.85
CA VAL A 49 3.96 3.69 -0.27
C VAL A 49 4.84 2.96 0.75
N LYS A 50 4.26 2.10 1.58
CA LYS A 50 5.03 1.29 2.53
C LYS A 50 6.09 0.43 1.83
N GLU A 51 5.71 -0.34 0.82
CA GLU A 51 6.63 -1.20 0.07
C GLU A 51 7.74 -0.38 -0.62
N ALA A 52 7.37 0.77 -1.20
CA ALA A 52 8.35 1.66 -1.83
C ALA A 52 9.37 2.18 -0.81
N LEU A 53 8.92 2.55 0.39
CA LEU A 53 9.80 2.99 1.48
C LEU A 53 10.69 1.86 2.01
N GLU A 54 10.16 0.65 2.13
CA GLU A 54 10.93 -0.54 2.54
C GLU A 54 12.02 -0.88 1.51
N MET A 55 11.69 -0.83 0.21
CA MET A 55 12.66 -1.04 -0.87
C MET A 55 13.76 0.04 -0.89
N LEU A 56 13.39 1.30 -0.66
CA LEU A 56 14.35 2.39 -0.54
C LEU A 56 15.27 2.21 0.69
N ASP A 57 14.70 1.84 1.84
CA ASP A 57 15.48 1.56 3.06
C ASP A 57 16.48 0.44 2.81
N GLU A 58 16.06 -0.69 2.22
CA GLU A 58 16.96 -1.78 1.84
C GLU A 58 18.05 -1.34 0.86
N THR A 59 17.69 -0.55 -0.15
CA THR A 59 18.65 -0.04 -1.15
C THR A 59 19.73 0.83 -0.50
N ILE A 60 19.33 1.74 0.39
CA ILE A 60 20.26 2.59 1.15
C ILE A 60 21.06 1.77 2.17
N ARG A 61 20.46 0.74 2.77
CA ARG A 61 21.16 -0.21 3.63
C ARG A 61 22.19 -1.01 2.86
N GLU A 62 21.96 -1.36 1.62
CA GLU A 62 22.94 -2.13 0.85
C GLU A 62 23.97 -1.27 0.09
N SER A 63 23.73 0.05 0.00
CA SER A 63 24.66 1.00 -0.61
C SER A 63 26.07 0.95 0.00
N SER A 64 27.06 0.69 -0.87
CA SER A 64 28.47 0.63 -0.50
C SER A 64 29.01 2.00 -0.08
N THR A 65 28.58 3.08 -0.72
CA THR A 65 28.93 4.45 -0.34
C THR A 65 28.45 4.75 1.08
N ARG A 66 27.17 4.45 1.37
CA ARG A 66 26.60 4.63 2.70
C ARG A 66 27.37 3.85 3.75
N LYS A 67 27.69 2.57 3.50
CA LYS A 67 28.46 1.72 4.45
C LYS A 67 29.89 2.23 4.72
N LYS A 68 30.50 2.97 3.79
CA LYS A 68 31.83 3.59 3.98
C LYS A 68 31.77 4.85 4.84
N GLU A 69 30.73 5.65 4.68
CA GLU A 69 30.62 6.97 5.30
C GLU A 69 29.79 6.96 6.59
N TYR A 70 28.87 6.01 6.75
CA TYR A 70 27.87 6.00 7.82
C TYR A 70 27.63 4.60 8.42
N TYR A 71 27.60 4.54 9.74
CA TYR A 71 27.18 3.38 10.53
C TYR A 71 25.69 3.49 10.90
N ILE A 72 24.93 2.38 10.79
CA ILE A 72 23.54 2.35 11.26
C ILE A 72 23.57 2.04 12.75
N GLN A 73 23.31 3.06 13.57
CA GLN A 73 23.17 2.88 15.01
C GLN A 73 21.81 2.22 15.31
N ARG A 74 21.85 1.01 15.88
CA ARG A 74 20.66 0.34 16.41
C ARG A 74 20.31 0.96 17.76
N ARG A 75 19.05 0.79 18.18
CA ARG A 75 18.53 1.33 19.46
C ARG A 75 19.34 0.93 20.70
N ASN A 76 20.12 -0.16 20.62
CA ASN A 76 20.94 -0.67 21.71
C ASN A 76 22.45 -0.70 21.36
N ASP A 77 22.86 -0.04 20.27
CA ASP A 77 24.29 0.11 19.98
C ASP A 77 24.84 1.20 20.90
N LYS A 78 25.85 0.83 21.71
CA LYS A 78 26.50 1.69 22.70
C LYS A 78 27.12 2.95 22.09
#